data_AF-A0AAE4EYA9-F1
#
_entry.id   AF-A0AAE4EYA9-F1
#
_cell.length_a   1.000
_cell.length_b   1.000
_cell.length_c   1.000
_cell.angle_alpha   90.00
_cell.angle_beta   90.00
_cell.angle_gamma   90.00
#
_symmetry.space_group_name_H-M   'P 1'
#
loop_
_entity.id
_entity.type
_entity.pdbx_description
1 polymer ?
#
loop_
_entity_poly.entity_id
_entity_poly.type
_entity_poly.pdbx_seq_one_letter_code
_entity_poly.pdbx_strand_id
1 'polypeptide(L)'
;MTSTPPTPGPKLLDERSLSGILIHFIAIPTGVVGAGILYLLATDEFTKRNARNALDWHLTVLVITAITFGAVFTYAGLTGQRLTDVSVLPSSVSTVAGIGISALLTLWFAVTAWTFAVGLIAMVKAIFGTAWRYPFSLALVERFGSHVTLSDRWPLVILGYVVLSPLLIWAVFFASANDAIVILSAFGLLGLILGLTPLTGIAMYRHGKENWVQDADQQSHVLAHLGVPVLVAAIGYAVSRSFTQSVAPQGDAMYVFLAVFWISSTVYLLRWWRTSSK
;
A
#
# COMPACT_ATOMS: atom_id res chain seq x y z
N MET A 1 -23.82 53.69 14.06
CA MET A 1 -22.58 53.21 13.40
C MET A 1 -22.66 51.69 13.34
N THR A 2 -22.90 51.13 12.17
CA THR A 2 -22.92 49.67 11.95
C THR A 2 -21.49 49.20 11.74
N SER A 3 -20.96 48.40 12.67
CA SER A 3 -19.66 47.76 12.54
C SER A 3 -19.75 46.64 11.49
N THR A 4 -19.05 46.81 10.37
CA THR A 4 -18.81 45.73 9.41
C THR A 4 -18.09 44.58 10.13
N PRO A 5 -18.58 43.33 10.05
CA PRO A 5 -17.86 42.21 10.64
C PRO A 5 -16.49 42.06 9.96
N PRO A 6 -15.44 41.65 10.70
CA PRO A 6 -14.11 41.50 10.14
C PRO A 6 -14.14 40.45 9.01
N THR A 7 -13.55 40.80 7.87
CA THR A 7 -13.35 39.88 6.75
C THR A 7 -12.58 38.66 7.26
N PRO A 8 -13.10 37.43 7.11
CA PRO A 8 -12.39 36.24 7.55
C PRO A 8 -11.01 36.18 6.89
N GLY A 9 -9.97 35.87 7.66
CA GLY A 9 -8.60 35.70 7.16
C GLY A 9 -8.53 34.67 6.02
N PRO A 10 -7.43 34.66 5.24
CA PRO A 10 -7.36 33.89 3.99
C PRO A 10 -7.62 32.40 4.22
N LYS A 11 -8.75 31.91 3.73
CA LYS A 11 -9.21 30.50 3.75
C LYS A 11 -8.36 29.54 2.91
N LEU A 12 -7.19 29.99 2.43
CA LEU A 12 -6.39 29.24 1.45
C LEU A 12 -5.90 27.90 1.98
N LEU A 13 -5.69 27.75 3.30
CA LEU A 13 -5.29 26.47 3.91
C LEU A 13 -6.49 25.52 4.16
N ASP A 14 -7.68 26.08 4.44
CA ASP A 14 -8.92 25.30 4.54
C ASP A 14 -9.40 24.81 3.15
N GLU A 15 -9.10 25.57 2.10
CA GLU A 15 -9.38 25.20 0.70
C GLU A 15 -8.30 24.30 0.09
N ARG A 16 -7.07 24.34 0.61
CA ARG A 16 -5.89 23.63 0.07
C ARG A 16 -5.09 22.98 1.18
N SER A 17 -5.51 21.79 1.56
CA SER A 17 -4.84 20.99 2.57
C SER A 17 -3.41 20.63 2.14
N LEU A 18 -2.49 20.61 3.11
CA LEU A 18 -1.12 20.13 2.89
C LEU A 18 -1.11 18.66 2.41
N SER A 19 -2.01 17.83 2.95
CA SER A 19 -2.16 16.44 2.53
C SER A 19 -2.60 16.30 1.07
N GLY A 20 -3.51 17.17 0.59
CA GLY A 20 -3.96 17.18 -0.80
C GLY A 20 -2.86 17.62 -1.78
N ILE A 21 -1.87 18.39 -1.32
CA ILE A 21 -0.70 18.78 -2.09
C ILE A 21 0.35 17.66 -2.09
N LEU A 22 0.75 17.20 -0.90
CA LEU A 22 1.86 16.26 -0.72
C LEU A 22 1.53 14.83 -1.18
N ILE A 23 0.27 14.49 -1.37
CA ILE A 23 -0.16 13.16 -1.80
C ILE A 23 0.55 12.68 -3.06
N HIS A 24 0.73 13.55 -4.05
CA HIS A 24 1.36 13.18 -5.32
C HIS A 24 2.84 12.85 -5.12
N PHE A 25 3.51 13.56 -4.21
CA PHE A 25 4.90 13.30 -3.86
C PHE A 25 5.04 12.01 -3.03
N ILE A 26 4.16 11.81 -2.06
CA ILE A 26 4.14 10.61 -1.21
C ILE A 26 3.80 9.37 -2.03
N ALA A 27 2.87 9.48 -2.98
CA ALA A 27 2.41 8.36 -3.80
C ALA A 27 3.46 7.85 -4.79
N ILE A 28 4.42 8.68 -5.25
CA ILE A 28 5.50 8.24 -6.14
C ILE A 28 6.27 7.03 -5.58
N PRO A 29 6.88 7.09 -4.38
CA PRO A 29 7.61 5.95 -3.82
C PRO A 29 6.70 4.88 -3.20
N THR A 30 5.45 5.20 -2.85
CA THR A 30 4.55 4.27 -2.12
C THR A 30 3.51 3.61 -3.01
N GLY A 31 3.35 4.07 -4.25
CA GLY A 31 2.43 3.54 -5.24
C GLY A 31 0.95 3.58 -4.83
N VAL A 32 0.24 2.52 -5.19
CA VAL A 32 -1.19 2.33 -4.90
C VAL A 32 -1.47 2.41 -3.40
N VAL A 33 -0.53 1.94 -2.57
CA VAL A 33 -0.69 1.91 -1.12
C VAL A 33 -0.80 3.34 -0.59
N GLY A 34 0.21 4.19 -0.78
CA GLY A 34 0.16 5.53 -0.17
C GLY A 34 -0.98 6.38 -0.72
N ALA A 35 -1.26 6.30 -2.02
CA ALA A 35 -2.42 6.97 -2.62
C ALA A 35 -3.75 6.45 -2.03
N GLY A 36 -3.87 5.12 -1.86
CA GLY A 36 -5.04 4.47 -1.29
C GLY A 36 -5.26 4.82 0.18
N ILE A 37 -4.21 4.80 0.99
CA ILE A 37 -4.24 5.19 2.40
C ILE A 37 -4.74 6.62 2.54
N LEU A 38 -4.14 7.55 1.81
CA LEU A 38 -4.54 8.95 1.90
C LEU A 38 -5.95 9.18 1.34
N TYR A 39 -6.36 8.43 0.30
CA TYR A 39 -7.75 8.45 -0.17
C TYR A 39 -8.71 7.97 0.91
N LEU A 40 -8.38 6.90 1.64
CA LEU A 40 -9.21 6.38 2.72
C LEU A 40 -9.27 7.34 3.90
N LEU A 41 -8.18 8.04 4.23
CA LEU A 41 -8.08 8.95 5.38
C LEU A 41 -8.63 10.36 5.11
N ALA A 42 -8.65 10.82 3.85
CA ALA A 42 -9.12 12.15 3.48
C ALA A 42 -10.57 12.43 3.91
N THR A 43 -10.78 13.56 4.56
CA THR A 43 -12.09 14.05 5.03
C THR A 43 -12.60 15.24 4.23
N ASP A 44 -11.71 16.08 3.71
CA ASP A 44 -12.06 17.23 2.88
C ASP A 44 -12.07 16.87 1.38
N GLU A 45 -12.92 17.56 0.63
CA GLU A 45 -13.12 17.33 -0.80
C GLU A 45 -11.84 17.51 -1.62
N PHE A 46 -10.99 18.48 -1.27
CA PHE A 46 -9.77 18.77 -2.02
C PHE A 46 -8.75 17.63 -1.90
N THR A 47 -8.46 17.17 -0.68
CA THR A 47 -7.60 16.00 -0.44
C THR A 47 -8.20 14.77 -1.09
N LYS A 48 -9.51 14.52 -0.91
CA LYS A 48 -10.16 13.31 -1.43
C LYS A 48 -10.06 13.22 -2.95
N ARG A 49 -10.25 14.33 -3.67
CA ARG A 49 -10.13 14.39 -5.13
C ARG A 49 -8.70 14.20 -5.60
N ASN A 50 -7.72 14.86 -4.97
CA ASN A 50 -6.30 14.66 -5.31
C ASN A 50 -5.86 13.21 -5.04
N ALA A 51 -6.31 12.63 -3.93
CA ALA A 51 -6.05 11.24 -3.57
C ALA A 51 -6.65 10.25 -4.55
N ARG A 52 -7.88 10.50 -5.00
CA ARG A 52 -8.51 9.69 -6.03
C ARG A 52 -7.71 9.73 -7.33
N ASN A 53 -7.30 10.91 -7.77
CA ASN A 53 -6.55 11.06 -9.01
C ASN A 53 -5.18 10.37 -8.95
N ALA A 54 -4.47 10.48 -7.82
CA ALA A 54 -3.22 9.76 -7.58
C ALA A 54 -3.46 8.23 -7.54
N LEU A 55 -4.53 7.79 -6.88
CA LEU A 55 -4.88 6.37 -6.78
C LEU A 55 -5.23 5.77 -8.16
N ASP A 56 -6.03 6.45 -8.96
CA ASP A 56 -6.35 6.05 -10.34
C ASP A 56 -5.07 5.91 -11.20
N TRP A 57 -4.13 6.84 -11.06
CA TRP A 57 -2.83 6.75 -11.73
C TRP A 57 -2.05 5.51 -11.29
N HIS A 58 -1.85 5.33 -9.98
CA HIS A 58 -1.05 4.21 -9.49
C HIS A 58 -1.72 2.85 -9.72
N LEU A 59 -3.06 2.77 -9.73
CA LEU A 59 -3.77 1.56 -10.15
C LEU A 59 -3.54 1.26 -11.64
N THR A 60 -3.50 2.29 -12.49
CA THR A 60 -3.14 2.14 -13.91
C THR A 60 -1.71 1.61 -14.06
N VAL A 61 -0.75 2.19 -13.32
CA VAL A 61 0.65 1.72 -13.29
C VAL A 61 0.74 0.27 -12.78
N LEU A 62 -0.06 -0.09 -11.77
CA LEU A 62 -0.11 -1.45 -11.23
C LEU A 62 -0.63 -2.45 -12.26
N VAL A 63 -1.67 -2.10 -13.02
CA VAL A 63 -2.19 -2.95 -14.11
C VAL A 63 -1.12 -3.17 -15.18
N ILE A 64 -0.43 -2.11 -15.61
CA ILE A 64 0.67 -2.23 -16.59
C ILE A 64 1.79 -3.11 -16.04
N THR A 65 2.15 -2.93 -14.76
CA THR A 65 3.16 -3.74 -14.08
C THR A 65 2.76 -5.22 -14.06
N ALA A 66 1.51 -5.52 -13.68
CA ALA A 66 1.01 -6.89 -13.63
C ALA A 66 1.00 -7.56 -15.00
N ILE A 67 0.61 -6.84 -16.05
CA ILE A 67 0.64 -7.34 -17.43
C ILE A 67 2.07 -7.60 -17.88
N THR A 68 2.98 -6.63 -17.71
CA THR A 68 4.37 -6.73 -18.14
C THR A 68 5.08 -7.88 -17.43
N PHE A 69 5.05 -7.93 -16.10
CA PHE A 69 5.75 -8.97 -15.36
C PHE A 69 5.04 -10.32 -15.45
N GLY A 70 3.71 -10.35 -15.52
CA GLY A 70 2.96 -11.57 -15.82
C GLY A 70 3.39 -12.19 -17.16
N ALA A 71 3.58 -11.36 -18.20
CA ALA A 71 4.10 -11.81 -19.49
C ALA A 71 5.56 -12.30 -19.41
N VAL A 72 6.43 -11.57 -18.69
CA VAL A 72 7.84 -11.97 -18.46
C VAL A 72 7.91 -13.34 -17.77
N PHE A 73 7.17 -13.53 -16.67
CA PHE A 73 7.18 -14.79 -15.93
C PHE A 73 6.57 -15.93 -16.73
N THR A 74 5.48 -15.67 -17.47
CA THR A 74 4.87 -16.67 -18.35
C THR A 74 5.86 -17.11 -19.43
N TYR A 75 6.54 -16.16 -20.07
CA TYR A 75 7.54 -16.46 -21.11
C TYR A 75 8.74 -17.22 -20.57
N ALA A 76 9.29 -16.80 -19.42
CA ALA A 76 10.39 -17.50 -18.76
C ALA A 76 10.00 -18.94 -18.36
N GLY A 77 8.77 -19.14 -17.90
CA GLY A 77 8.23 -20.46 -17.59
C GLY A 77 8.05 -21.36 -18.82
N LEU A 78 7.63 -20.79 -19.96
CA LEU A 78 7.35 -21.52 -21.19
C LEU A 78 8.60 -21.88 -22.02
N THR A 79 9.65 -21.07 -21.97
CA THR A 79 10.90 -21.31 -22.72
C THR A 79 11.86 -22.26 -22.01
N GLY A 80 11.53 -22.71 -20.79
CA GLY A 80 12.43 -23.53 -19.99
C GLY A 80 13.77 -22.83 -19.71
N GLN A 81 13.82 -21.49 -19.74
CA GLN A 81 14.93 -20.70 -19.18
C GLN A 81 14.93 -20.74 -17.64
N ARG A 82 14.54 -21.88 -17.07
CA ARG A 82 14.94 -22.31 -15.74
C ARG A 82 16.36 -22.86 -15.83
N LEU A 83 17.07 -22.92 -14.70
CA LEU A 83 18.40 -23.55 -14.65
C LEU A 83 18.41 -25.05 -15.03
N THR A 84 17.25 -25.66 -15.30
CA THR A 84 17.11 -27.02 -15.84
C THR A 84 15.89 -27.17 -16.76
N ASP A 85 16.14 -27.77 -17.93
CA ASP A 85 15.27 -28.29 -18.99
C ASP A 85 14.39 -27.35 -19.85
N VAL A 86 14.80 -27.27 -21.12
CA VAL A 86 14.30 -26.37 -22.16
C VAL A 86 13.10 -26.99 -22.90
N SER A 87 11.93 -26.38 -22.76
CA SER A 87 10.86 -26.49 -23.75
C SER A 87 11.14 -25.49 -24.87
N VAL A 88 11.58 -26.01 -26.03
CA VAL A 88 11.94 -25.20 -27.19
C VAL A 88 10.66 -24.77 -27.91
N LEU A 89 10.15 -23.57 -27.61
CA LEU A 89 9.16 -22.92 -28.48
C LEU A 89 9.73 -22.83 -29.92
N PRO A 90 8.91 -22.97 -30.97
CA PRO A 90 9.35 -22.70 -32.34
C PRO A 90 10.01 -21.32 -32.42
N SER A 91 11.11 -21.21 -33.19
CA SER A 91 11.93 -19.99 -33.25
C SER A 91 11.11 -18.73 -33.57
N SER A 92 10.14 -18.83 -34.47
CA SER A 92 9.21 -17.74 -34.81
C SER A 92 8.38 -17.26 -33.62
N VAL A 93 7.85 -18.19 -32.81
CA VAL A 93 7.06 -17.88 -31.61
C VAL A 93 7.93 -17.22 -30.55
N SER A 94 9.15 -17.73 -30.34
CA SER A 94 10.10 -17.15 -29.39
C SER A 94 10.52 -15.73 -29.81
N THR A 95 10.80 -15.48 -31.10
CA THR A 95 11.13 -14.15 -31.60
C THR A 95 9.99 -13.15 -31.40
N VAL A 96 8.76 -13.52 -31.76
CA VAL A 96 7.58 -12.63 -31.60
C VAL A 96 7.33 -12.33 -30.12
N ALA A 97 7.39 -13.35 -29.25
CA ALA A 97 7.22 -13.18 -27.81
C ALA A 97 8.33 -12.28 -27.22
N GLY A 98 9.58 -12.47 -27.63
CA GLY A 98 10.71 -11.63 -27.21
C GLY A 98 10.54 -10.16 -27.57
N ILE A 99 10.07 -9.87 -28.79
CA ILE A 99 9.74 -8.50 -29.22
C ILE A 99 8.61 -7.92 -28.36
N GLY A 100 7.53 -8.68 -28.16
CA GLY A 100 6.40 -8.24 -27.33
C GLY A 100 6.80 -7.91 -25.90
N ILE A 101 7.61 -8.76 -25.27
CA ILE A 101 8.11 -8.54 -23.90
C ILE A 101 9.04 -7.34 -23.84
N SER A 102 9.93 -7.18 -24.82
CA SER A 102 10.83 -6.03 -24.89
C SER A 102 10.06 -4.72 -25.02
N ALA A 103 8.99 -4.71 -25.83
CA ALA A 103 8.09 -3.57 -25.95
C ALA A 103 7.34 -3.29 -24.63
N LEU A 104 6.82 -4.32 -23.95
CA LEU A 104 6.15 -4.19 -22.65
C LEU A 104 7.08 -3.65 -21.55
N LEU A 105 8.33 -4.12 -21.51
CA LEU A 105 9.35 -3.62 -20.58
C LEU A 105 9.69 -2.16 -20.89
N THR A 106 9.89 -1.82 -22.17
CA THR A 106 10.16 -0.43 -22.59
C THR A 106 9.00 0.50 -22.18
N LEU A 107 7.76 0.07 -22.43
CA LEU A 107 6.57 0.81 -22.01
C LEU A 107 6.51 0.96 -20.48
N TRP A 108 6.77 -0.12 -19.73
CA TRP A 108 6.76 -0.09 -18.28
C TRP A 108 7.82 0.88 -17.70
N PHE A 109 9.04 0.87 -18.24
CA PHE A 109 10.07 1.84 -17.87
C PHE A 109 9.67 3.28 -18.20
N ALA A 110 9.10 3.50 -19.39
CA ALA A 110 8.62 4.82 -19.79
C ALA A 110 7.49 5.32 -18.86
N VAL A 111 6.53 4.48 -18.51
CA VAL A 111 5.44 4.80 -17.58
C VAL A 111 5.97 5.06 -16.16
N THR A 112 6.98 4.31 -15.73
CA THR A 112 7.63 4.53 -14.43
C THR A 112 8.33 5.89 -14.39
N ALA A 113 9.13 6.22 -15.41
CA ALA A 113 9.76 7.54 -15.52
C ALA A 113 8.71 8.67 -15.62
N TRP A 114 7.66 8.44 -16.42
CA TRP A 114 6.55 9.37 -16.58
C TRP A 114 5.84 9.65 -15.26
N THR A 115 5.64 8.63 -14.41
CA THR A 115 5.03 8.76 -13.06
C THR A 115 5.67 9.87 -12.24
N PHE A 116 7.01 10.00 -12.28
CA PHE A 116 7.70 11.09 -11.59
C PHE A 116 7.30 12.45 -12.16
N ALA A 117 7.33 12.60 -13.49
CA ALA A 117 6.98 13.85 -14.15
C ALA A 117 5.53 14.27 -13.88
N VAL A 118 4.56 13.37 -14.09
CA VAL A 118 3.13 13.70 -13.86
C VAL A 118 2.79 13.86 -12.39
N GLY A 119 3.47 13.14 -11.49
CA GLY A 119 3.31 13.33 -10.04
C GLY A 119 3.75 14.72 -9.59
N LEU A 120 4.91 15.20 -10.07
CA LEU A 120 5.38 16.56 -9.77
C LEU A 120 4.46 17.62 -10.39
N ILE A 121 3.98 17.43 -11.63
CA ILE A 121 3.02 18.36 -12.25
C ILE A 121 1.71 18.40 -11.45
N ALA A 122 1.20 17.24 -11.02
CA ALA A 122 0.00 17.16 -10.21
C ALA A 122 0.17 17.88 -8.86
N MET A 123 1.34 17.71 -8.22
CA MET A 123 1.69 18.44 -7.00
C MET A 123 1.70 19.96 -7.23
N VAL A 124 2.38 20.45 -8.27
CA VAL A 124 2.39 21.88 -8.61
C VAL A 124 0.98 22.41 -8.84
N LYS A 125 0.15 21.68 -9.58
CA LYS A 125 -1.25 22.05 -9.79
C LYS A 125 -2.06 22.07 -8.49
N ALA A 126 -1.80 21.15 -7.57
CA ALA A 126 -2.42 21.12 -6.26
C ALA A 126 -2.01 22.34 -5.41
N ILE A 127 -0.76 22.82 -5.49
CA ILE A 127 -0.32 24.07 -4.83
C ILE A 127 -1.18 25.26 -5.31
N PHE A 128 -1.49 25.30 -6.60
CA PHE A 128 -2.37 26.30 -7.19
C PHE A 128 -3.87 26.02 -6.99
N GLY A 129 -4.23 25.01 -6.19
CA GLY A 129 -5.61 24.70 -5.82
C GLY A 129 -6.38 23.85 -6.84
N THR A 130 -5.69 23.24 -7.82
CA THR A 130 -6.32 22.41 -8.85
C THR A 130 -6.09 20.93 -8.59
N ALA A 131 -7.18 20.17 -8.37
CA ALA A 131 -7.13 18.72 -8.35
C ALA A 131 -7.02 18.18 -9.79
N TRP A 132 -5.79 17.93 -10.25
CA TRP A 132 -5.52 17.54 -11.63
C TRP A 132 -5.60 16.03 -11.82
N ARG A 133 -6.31 15.60 -12.87
CA ARG A 133 -6.38 14.20 -13.28
C ARG A 133 -5.18 13.87 -14.16
N TYR A 134 -4.52 12.75 -13.85
CA TYR A 134 -3.35 12.29 -14.58
C TYR A 134 -3.74 11.88 -16.01
N PRO A 135 -2.96 12.27 -17.03
CA PRO A 135 -3.23 11.87 -18.40
C PRO A 135 -3.16 10.34 -18.51
N PHE A 136 -4.09 9.75 -19.26
CA PHE A 136 -4.20 8.29 -19.45
C PHE A 136 -4.52 7.47 -18.19
N SER A 137 -4.82 8.11 -17.05
CA SER A 137 -5.30 7.39 -15.87
C SER A 137 -6.68 6.78 -16.11
N LEU A 138 -6.81 5.49 -15.80
CA LEU A 138 -8.08 4.79 -15.80
C LEU A 138 -8.93 5.27 -14.60
N ALA A 139 -10.22 5.57 -14.83
CA ALA A 139 -11.17 6.02 -13.80
C ALA A 139 -11.63 4.88 -12.88
N LEU A 140 -10.70 4.11 -12.31
CA LEU A 140 -11.03 2.85 -11.63
C LEU A 140 -11.75 3.10 -10.30
N VAL A 141 -11.32 4.07 -9.52
CA VAL A 141 -11.95 4.41 -8.24
C VAL A 141 -13.35 4.96 -8.47
N GLU A 142 -13.54 5.79 -9.48
CA GLU A 142 -14.86 6.31 -9.85
C GLU A 142 -15.80 5.21 -10.34
N ARG A 143 -15.28 4.28 -11.16
CA ARG A 143 -16.06 3.20 -11.76
C ARG A 143 -16.43 2.09 -10.79
N PHE A 144 -15.52 1.73 -9.89
CA PHE A 144 -15.67 0.55 -9.02
C PHE A 144 -15.80 0.89 -7.54
N GLY A 145 -15.47 2.11 -7.10
CA GLY A 145 -15.48 2.49 -5.69
C GLY A 145 -16.84 2.31 -5.01
N SER A 146 -17.94 2.54 -5.73
CA SER A 146 -19.30 2.32 -5.22
C SER A 146 -19.62 0.84 -4.93
N HIS A 147 -18.91 -0.09 -5.56
CA HIS A 147 -19.08 -1.53 -5.35
C HIS A 147 -18.25 -2.05 -4.17
N VAL A 148 -17.32 -1.25 -3.64
CA VAL A 148 -16.39 -1.63 -2.59
C VAL A 148 -16.77 -0.91 -1.29
N THR A 149 -17.75 -1.43 -0.57
CA THR A 149 -18.16 -0.91 0.74
C THR A 149 -17.21 -1.46 1.83
N LEU A 150 -16.20 -0.68 2.21
CA LEU A 150 -15.24 -1.06 3.27
C LEU A 150 -15.72 -0.72 4.69
N SER A 151 -16.71 0.16 4.85
CA SER A 151 -17.11 0.73 6.16
C SER A 151 -17.37 -0.34 7.22
N ASP A 152 -18.13 -1.39 6.88
CA ASP A 152 -18.49 -2.44 7.85
C ASP A 152 -17.53 -3.64 7.82
N ARG A 153 -16.53 -3.63 6.93
CA ARG A 153 -15.68 -4.80 6.62
C ARG A 153 -14.25 -4.67 7.14
N TRP A 154 -13.92 -3.62 7.89
CA TRP A 154 -12.61 -3.48 8.51
C TRP A 154 -12.15 -4.70 9.33
N PRO A 155 -13.02 -5.38 10.11
CA PRO A 155 -12.61 -6.60 10.81
C PRO A 155 -12.16 -7.73 9.88
N LEU A 156 -12.73 -7.84 8.67
CA LEU A 156 -12.30 -8.83 7.68
C LEU A 156 -10.90 -8.55 7.13
N VAL A 157 -10.52 -7.27 7.01
CA VAL A 157 -9.16 -6.87 6.63
C VAL A 157 -8.16 -7.33 7.71
N ILE A 158 -8.48 -7.07 8.98
CA ILE A 158 -7.65 -7.47 10.13
C ILE A 158 -7.53 -9.00 10.19
N LEU A 159 -8.65 -9.72 10.04
CA LEU A 159 -8.66 -11.19 9.98
C LEU A 159 -7.79 -11.70 8.82
N GLY A 160 -7.92 -11.09 7.64
CA GLY A 160 -7.09 -11.42 6.48
C GLY A 160 -5.60 -11.30 6.77
N TYR A 161 -5.17 -10.23 7.47
CA TYR A 161 -3.79 -10.09 7.91
C TYR A 161 -3.36 -11.15 8.92
N VAL A 162 -4.19 -11.42 9.94
CA VAL A 162 -3.89 -12.43 10.97
C VAL A 162 -3.69 -13.81 10.36
N VAL A 163 -4.46 -14.16 9.32
CA VAL A 163 -4.36 -15.47 8.64
C VAL A 163 -3.20 -15.49 7.63
N LEU A 164 -3.07 -14.47 6.78
CA LEU A 164 -2.11 -14.49 5.68
C LEU A 164 -0.67 -14.22 6.11
N SER A 165 -0.46 -13.37 7.12
CA SER A 165 0.87 -12.99 7.61
C SER A 165 1.75 -14.21 7.97
N PRO A 166 1.32 -15.14 8.86
CA PRO A 166 2.14 -16.30 9.22
C PRO A 166 2.39 -17.24 8.04
N LEU A 167 1.44 -17.38 7.11
CA LEU A 167 1.61 -18.22 5.92
C LEU A 167 2.68 -17.67 4.99
N LEU A 168 2.68 -16.35 4.76
CA LEU A 168 3.67 -15.68 3.92
C LEU A 168 5.05 -15.69 4.56
N ILE A 169 5.14 -15.42 5.87
CA ILE A 169 6.40 -15.51 6.61
C ILE A 169 6.93 -16.94 6.60
N TRP A 170 6.07 -17.94 6.84
CA TRP A 170 6.48 -19.34 6.75
C TRP A 170 7.02 -19.69 5.36
N ALA A 171 6.35 -19.24 4.30
CA ALA A 171 6.80 -19.49 2.93
C ALA A 171 8.19 -18.87 2.65
N VAL A 172 8.46 -17.67 3.17
CA VAL A 172 9.76 -17.01 3.01
C VAL A 172 10.91 -17.79 3.68
N PHE A 173 10.67 -18.35 4.86
CA PHE A 173 11.73 -19.01 5.64
C PHE A 173 11.86 -20.51 5.40
N PHE A 174 10.77 -21.19 5.03
CA PHE A 174 10.70 -22.65 5.05
C PHE A 174 10.25 -23.29 3.75
N ALA A 175 9.74 -22.52 2.77
CA ALA A 175 9.35 -23.14 1.52
C ALA A 175 10.57 -23.59 0.70
N SER A 176 10.38 -24.65 -0.08
CA SER A 176 11.42 -25.21 -0.94
C SER A 176 12.00 -24.15 -1.89
N ALA A 177 13.27 -24.29 -2.25
CA ALA A 177 13.99 -23.44 -3.22
C ALA A 177 13.50 -23.60 -4.68
N ASN A 178 12.21 -23.81 -4.89
CA ASN A 178 11.58 -23.71 -6.19
C ASN A 178 11.47 -22.23 -6.55
N ASP A 179 12.05 -21.83 -7.69
CA ASP A 179 12.06 -20.45 -8.20
C ASP A 179 10.68 -19.80 -8.15
N ALA A 180 9.62 -20.54 -8.47
CA ALA A 180 8.25 -20.00 -8.45
C ALA A 180 7.78 -19.66 -7.04
N ILE A 181 8.14 -20.48 -6.05
CA ILE A 181 7.76 -20.25 -4.66
C ILE A 181 8.59 -19.12 -4.07
N VAL A 182 9.89 -19.04 -4.40
CA VAL A 182 10.77 -17.94 -3.97
C VAL A 182 10.28 -16.58 -4.51
N ILE A 183 9.89 -16.53 -5.79
CA ILE A 183 9.32 -15.33 -6.40
C ILE A 183 7.99 -14.97 -5.73
N LEU A 184 7.10 -15.95 -5.59
CA LEU A 184 5.79 -15.73 -4.96
C LEU A 184 5.92 -15.29 -3.50
N SER A 185 6.83 -15.86 -2.73
CA SER A 185 7.08 -15.48 -1.34
C SER A 185 7.71 -14.09 -1.24
N ALA A 186 8.60 -13.70 -2.18
CA ALA A 186 9.16 -12.36 -2.23
C ALA A 186 8.09 -11.29 -2.52
N PHE A 187 7.27 -11.49 -3.57
CA PHE A 187 6.15 -10.59 -3.87
C PHE A 187 5.09 -10.61 -2.78
N GLY A 188 4.83 -11.78 -2.19
CA GLY A 188 3.93 -11.94 -1.06
C GLY A 188 4.40 -11.16 0.17
N LEU A 189 5.70 -11.22 0.50
CA LEU A 189 6.30 -10.46 1.59
C LEU A 189 6.24 -8.95 1.33
N LEU A 190 6.52 -8.51 0.10
CA LEU A 190 6.34 -7.11 -0.28
C LEU A 190 4.88 -6.66 -0.15
N GLY A 191 3.93 -7.47 -0.63
CA GLY A 191 2.50 -7.20 -0.48
C GLY A 191 2.05 -7.17 0.99
N LEU A 192 2.63 -8.03 1.83
CA LEU A 192 2.39 -8.04 3.26
C LEU A 192 2.90 -6.76 3.93
N ILE A 193 4.17 -6.40 3.71
CA ILE A 193 4.82 -5.25 4.35
C ILE A 193 4.22 -3.94 3.84
N LEU A 194 4.14 -3.78 2.52
CA LEU A 194 3.75 -2.51 1.91
C LEU A 194 2.24 -2.37 1.82
N GLY A 195 1.47 -3.45 1.64
CA GLY A 195 0.02 -3.37 1.44
C GLY A 195 -0.77 -3.73 2.69
N LEU A 196 -0.72 -5.00 3.07
CA LEU A 196 -1.65 -5.57 4.05
C LEU A 196 -1.40 -5.03 5.47
N THR A 197 -0.14 -4.82 5.85
CA THR A 197 0.24 -4.30 7.16
C THR A 197 -0.29 -2.87 7.41
N PRO A 198 0.00 -1.87 6.55
CA PRO A 198 -0.54 -0.53 6.77
C PRO A 198 -2.06 -0.46 6.59
N LEU A 199 -2.64 -1.26 5.69
CA LEU A 199 -4.09 -1.35 5.55
C LEU A 199 -4.76 -1.89 6.83
N THR A 200 -4.13 -2.86 7.49
CA THR A 200 -4.59 -3.39 8.78
C THR A 200 -4.51 -2.33 9.87
N GLY A 201 -3.43 -1.54 9.89
CA GLY A 201 -3.32 -0.42 10.83
C GLY A 201 -4.45 0.59 10.66
N ILE A 202 -4.80 0.93 9.41
CA ILE A 202 -5.94 1.80 9.08
C ILE A 202 -7.26 1.16 9.47
N ALA A 203 -7.43 -0.13 9.20
CA ALA A 203 -8.63 -0.87 9.56
C ALA A 203 -8.86 -0.82 11.07
N MET A 204 -7.83 -1.07 11.88
CA MET A 204 -7.90 -0.98 13.34
C MET A 204 -8.20 0.44 13.82
N TYR A 205 -7.58 1.46 13.20
CA TYR A 205 -7.83 2.87 13.52
C TYR A 205 -9.27 3.29 13.20
N ARG A 206 -9.75 3.00 11.98
CA ARG A 206 -11.10 3.36 11.50
C ARG A 206 -12.18 2.63 12.29
N HIS A 207 -12.06 1.31 12.40
CA HIS A 207 -12.99 0.48 13.18
C HIS A 207 -12.99 0.88 14.66
N GLY A 208 -11.81 1.15 15.24
CA GLY A 208 -11.68 1.68 16.58
C GLY A 208 -12.40 3.03 16.74
N LYS A 209 -12.23 3.92 15.77
CA LYS A 209 -12.85 5.25 15.79
C LYS A 209 -14.38 5.17 15.74
N GLU A 210 -14.93 4.28 14.93
CA GLU A 210 -16.37 4.18 14.70
C GLU A 210 -17.09 3.47 15.87
N ASN A 211 -16.47 2.43 16.44
CA ASN A 211 -17.14 1.55 17.41
C ASN A 211 -16.71 1.75 18.87
N TRP A 212 -15.58 2.43 19.14
CA TRP A 212 -14.96 2.47 20.48
C TRP A 212 -14.76 3.91 21.02
N VAL A 213 -15.08 4.96 20.25
CA VAL A 213 -14.82 6.37 20.64
C VAL A 213 -15.86 6.95 21.60
N GLN A 214 -16.87 6.18 21.98
CA GLN A 214 -17.77 6.64 23.05
C GLN A 214 -17.15 6.56 24.45
N ASP A 215 -16.00 5.87 24.61
CA ASP A 215 -15.33 5.70 25.89
C ASP A 215 -13.83 6.09 25.80
N ALA A 216 -13.41 7.09 26.58
CA ALA A 216 -12.07 7.67 26.50
C ALA A 216 -10.96 6.65 26.82
N ASP A 217 -11.24 5.70 27.72
CA ASP A 217 -10.32 4.62 28.07
C ASP A 217 -10.09 3.67 26.87
N GLN A 218 -11.09 3.48 26.01
CA GLN A 218 -10.99 2.60 24.84
C GLN A 218 -10.22 3.20 23.66
N GLN A 219 -10.24 4.52 23.49
CA GLN A 219 -9.45 5.19 22.45
C GLN A 219 -7.94 5.02 22.68
N SER A 220 -7.50 5.04 23.94
CA SER A 220 -6.09 4.79 24.33
C SER A 220 -5.62 3.39 23.90
N HIS A 221 -6.52 2.40 23.94
CA HIS A 221 -6.20 1.03 23.58
C HIS A 221 -5.92 0.88 22.09
N VAL A 222 -6.68 1.52 21.19
CA VAL A 222 -6.44 1.41 19.74
C VAL A 222 -5.06 1.94 19.38
N LEU A 223 -4.66 3.07 19.97
CA LEU A 223 -3.33 3.63 19.80
C LEU A 223 -2.24 2.72 20.35
N ALA A 224 -2.46 2.05 21.48
CA ALA A 224 -1.52 1.08 22.02
C ALA A 224 -1.28 -0.10 21.05
N HIS A 225 -2.33 -0.60 20.39
CA HIS A 225 -2.20 -1.70 19.45
C HIS A 225 -1.38 -1.33 18.20
N LEU A 226 -1.34 -0.05 17.82
CA LEU A 226 -0.53 0.44 16.71
C LEU A 226 0.87 0.88 17.16
N GLY A 227 0.97 1.53 18.31
CA GLY A 227 2.20 2.12 18.83
C GLY A 227 3.17 1.11 19.43
N VAL A 228 2.68 0.09 20.14
CA VAL A 228 3.54 -0.94 20.76
C VAL A 228 4.38 -1.68 19.71
N PRO A 229 3.83 -2.18 18.59
CA PRO A 229 4.63 -2.79 17.53
C PRO A 229 5.75 -1.88 17.01
N VAL A 230 5.47 -0.59 16.79
CA VAL A 230 6.46 0.39 16.30
C VAL A 230 7.58 0.60 17.33
N LEU A 231 7.21 0.75 18.61
CA LEU A 231 8.18 0.91 19.70
C LEU A 231 9.08 -0.32 19.83
N VAL A 232 8.50 -1.52 19.79
CA VAL A 232 9.26 -2.77 19.89
C VAL A 232 10.17 -2.95 18.67
N ALA A 233 9.75 -2.54 17.48
CA ALA A 233 10.59 -2.53 16.30
C ALA A 233 11.79 -1.58 16.44
N ALA A 234 11.59 -0.38 16.98
CA ALA A 234 12.67 0.58 17.23
C ALA A 234 13.69 0.05 18.24
N ILE A 235 13.21 -0.60 19.32
CA ILE A 235 14.07 -1.29 20.28
C ILE A 235 14.80 -2.46 19.60
N GLY A 236 14.11 -3.28 18.81
CA GLY A 236 14.68 -4.39 18.06
C GLY A 236 15.79 -3.94 17.12
N TYR A 237 15.61 -2.82 16.43
CA TYR A 237 16.64 -2.19 15.60
C TYR A 237 17.88 -1.81 16.42
N ALA A 238 17.69 -1.12 17.56
CA ALA A 238 18.79 -0.68 18.42
C ALA A 238 19.55 -1.90 18.98
N VAL A 239 18.82 -2.94 19.42
CA VAL A 239 19.42 -4.18 19.93
C VAL A 239 20.20 -4.89 18.83
N SER A 240 19.60 -5.07 17.65
CA SER A 240 20.25 -5.73 16.51
C SER A 240 21.53 -4.99 16.05
N ARG A 241 21.47 -3.66 15.99
CA ARG A 241 22.61 -2.84 15.61
C ARG A 241 23.73 -2.84 16.65
N SER A 242 23.39 -2.70 17.93
CA SER A 242 24.37 -2.45 18.99
C SER A 242 24.90 -3.72 19.65
N PHE A 243 24.11 -4.79 19.70
CA PHE A 243 24.46 -6.01 20.44
C PHE A 243 24.76 -7.19 19.53
N THR A 244 23.93 -7.43 18.50
CA THR A 244 24.12 -8.60 17.62
C THR A 244 25.03 -8.30 16.43
N GLN A 245 25.41 -7.02 16.23
CA GLN A 245 26.20 -6.56 15.08
C GLN A 245 25.63 -7.07 13.74
N SER A 246 24.31 -7.09 13.62
CA SER A 246 23.64 -7.60 12.43
C SER A 246 24.08 -6.84 11.18
N VAL A 247 24.22 -7.56 10.07
CA VAL A 247 24.51 -6.99 8.75
C VAL A 247 23.29 -6.22 8.20
N ALA A 248 22.09 -6.54 8.67
CA ALA A 248 20.83 -5.94 8.21
C ALA A 248 19.87 -5.64 9.38
N PRO A 249 20.24 -4.74 10.31
CA PRO A 249 19.43 -4.46 11.50
C PRO A 249 18.04 -3.92 11.18
N GLN A 250 17.87 -3.26 10.03
CA GLN A 250 16.56 -2.86 9.50
C GLN A 250 15.65 -4.03 9.15
N GLY A 251 16.20 -5.13 8.63
CA GLY A 251 15.45 -6.34 8.32
C GLY A 251 14.99 -7.03 9.59
N ASP A 252 15.89 -7.16 10.57
CA ASP A 252 15.58 -7.74 11.88
C ASP A 252 14.46 -6.95 12.58
N ALA A 253 14.57 -5.61 12.59
CA ALA A 253 13.54 -4.74 13.14
C ALA A 253 12.19 -4.90 12.43
N MET A 254 12.18 -5.09 11.11
CA MET A 254 10.96 -5.34 10.33
C MET A 254 10.30 -6.67 10.71
N TYR A 255 11.07 -7.75 10.87
CA TYR A 255 10.50 -9.03 11.30
C TYR A 255 9.96 -8.98 12.73
N VAL A 256 10.67 -8.29 13.63
CA VAL A 256 10.19 -8.02 14.99
C VAL A 256 8.90 -7.21 14.95
N PHE A 257 8.85 -6.15 14.15
CA PHE A 257 7.63 -5.36 13.93
C PHE A 257 6.47 -6.24 13.49
N LEU A 258 6.65 -7.05 12.43
CA LEU A 258 5.59 -7.91 11.88
C LEU A 258 5.11 -8.93 12.91
N ALA A 259 5.99 -9.53 13.70
CA ALA A 259 5.62 -10.48 14.74
C ALA A 259 4.76 -9.82 15.83
N VAL A 260 5.18 -8.65 16.32
CA VAL A 260 4.46 -7.93 17.38
C VAL A 260 3.15 -7.34 16.84
N PHE A 261 3.15 -6.84 15.61
CA PHE A 261 1.95 -6.31 14.95
C PHE A 261 0.93 -7.42 14.68
N TRP A 262 1.37 -8.64 14.36
CA TRP A 262 0.52 -9.83 14.26
C TRP A 262 -0.13 -10.21 15.60
N ILE A 263 0.65 -10.24 16.69
CA ILE A 263 0.10 -10.49 18.04
C ILE A 263 -0.93 -9.41 18.40
N SER A 264 -0.57 -8.14 18.19
CA SER A 264 -1.44 -7.00 18.47
C SER A 264 -2.75 -7.07 17.68
N SER A 265 -2.68 -7.34 16.37
CA SER A 265 -3.85 -7.49 15.50
C SER A 265 -4.75 -8.66 15.94
N THR A 266 -4.14 -9.76 16.37
CA THR A 266 -4.86 -10.94 16.89
C THR A 266 -5.61 -10.61 18.18
N VAL A 267 -4.94 -9.95 19.14
CA VAL A 267 -5.54 -9.52 20.41
C VAL A 267 -6.70 -8.55 20.16
N TYR A 268 -6.50 -7.58 19.26
CA TYR A 268 -7.55 -6.63 18.87
C TYR A 268 -8.79 -7.36 18.33
N LEU A 269 -8.59 -8.29 17.39
CA LEU A 269 -9.68 -9.04 16.76
C LEU A 269 -10.43 -9.92 17.77
N LEU A 270 -9.71 -10.62 18.65
CA LEU A 270 -10.30 -11.44 19.71
C LEU A 270 -11.11 -10.62 20.71
N ARG A 271 -10.62 -9.43 21.08
CA ARG A 271 -11.34 -8.52 21.98
C ARG A 271 -12.63 -8.05 21.32
N TRP A 272 -12.57 -7.62 20.07
CA TRP A 272 -13.74 -7.21 19.29
C TRP A 272 -14.79 -8.33 19.16
N TRP A 273 -14.35 -9.56 18.85
CA TRP A 273 -15.26 -10.70 18.75
C TRP A 273 -16.03 -10.92 20.06
N ARG A 274 -15.32 -10.86 21.19
CA ARG A 274 -15.91 -11.06 22.52
C ARG A 274 -16.89 -9.96 22.93
N THR A 275 -16.64 -8.71 22.52
CA THR A 275 -17.55 -7.60 22.82
C THR A 275 -18.77 -7.59 21.91
N SER A 276 -18.63 -8.05 20.66
CA SER A 276 -19.74 -8.08 19.69
C SER A 276 -20.68 -9.27 19.87
N SER A 277 -20.27 -10.29 20.61
CA SER A 277 -21.07 -11.48 20.92
C SER A 277 -21.91 -11.35 22.21
N LYS A 278 -21.89 -10.17 22.84
CA LYS A 278 -22.72 -9.82 24.00
C LYS A 278 -23.87 -8.92 23.55
#